data_AF-A0A925C8U1-F1
#
_entry.id   AF-A0A925C8U1-F1
#
_cell.length_a   1.000
_cell.length_b   1.000
_cell.length_c   1.000
_cell.angle_alpha   90.00
_cell.angle_beta   90.00
_cell.angle_gamma   90.00
#
_symmetry.space_group_name_H-M   'P 1'
#
loop_
_entity.id
_entity.type
_entity.pdbx_description
1 polymer ?
#
loop_
_entity_poly.entity_id
_entity_poly.type
_entity_poly.pdbx_seq_one_letter_code
_entity_poly.pdbx_strand_id
1 'polypeptide(L)' 'MRSALVAVAALLAALAPAHAKDPPRGFVEAKTLIPDLVVEMRYATARNFIGRPIPGYAAPRC' A
#
# COMPACT_ATOMS: atom_id res chain seq x y z
N MET A 1 -21.22 24.50 -18.22
CA MET A 1 -19.75 24.76 -18.18
C MET A 1 -19.16 24.64 -16.78
N ARG A 2 -19.69 25.32 -15.75
CA ARG A 2 -19.18 25.23 -14.35
C ARG A 2 -19.20 23.80 -13.79
N SER A 3 -20.26 23.03 -14.03
CA SER A 3 -20.40 21.65 -13.55
C SER A 3 -19.39 20.69 -14.21
N ALA A 4 -19.05 20.91 -15.48
CA ALA A 4 -18.03 20.13 -16.19
C ALA A 4 -16.63 20.41 -15.64
N LEU A 5 -16.33 21.68 -15.31
CA LEU A 5 -15.06 22.06 -14.68
C LEU A 5 -14.90 21.43 -13.29
N VAL A 6 -15.96 21.37 -12.49
CA VAL A 6 -15.94 20.70 -11.18
C VAL A 6 -15.72 19.20 -11.32
N ALA A 7 -16.39 18.55 -12.27
CA ALA A 7 -16.21 17.12 -12.53
C ALA A 7 -14.78 16.78 -12.98
N VAL A 8 -14.19 17.60 -13.85
CA VAL A 8 -12.79 17.43 -14.29
C VAL A 8 -11.81 17.63 -13.14
N ALA A 9 -12.02 18.65 -12.31
CA ALA A 9 -11.18 18.88 -11.13
C ALA A 9 -11.24 17.72 -10.11
N ALA A 10 -12.43 17.16 -9.88
CA ALA A 10 -12.61 16.01 -8.99
C ALA A 10 -11.92 14.75 -9.54
N LEU A 11 -11.99 14.52 -10.85
CA LEU A 11 -11.33 13.39 -11.51
C LEU A 11 -9.79 13.52 -11.43
N LEU A 12 -9.27 14.74 -11.62
CA LEU A 12 -7.83 15.03 -11.48
C LEU A 12 -7.34 14.83 -10.04
N ALA A 13 -8.13 15.21 -9.03
CA ALA A 13 -7.78 14.99 -7.63
C ALA A 13 -7.74 13.50 -7.26
N ALA A 14 -8.59 12.65 -7.87
CA ALA A 14 -8.59 11.21 -7.65
C ALA A 14 -7.37 10.49 -8.27
N LEU A 15 -6.66 11.14 -9.18
CA LEU A 15 -5.43 10.63 -9.81
C LEU A 15 -4.16 11.02 -9.05
N ALA A 16 -4.27 11.71 -7.92
CA ALA A 16 -3.11 12.08 -7.11
C ALA A 16 -2.40 10.81 -6.58
N PRO A 17 -1.06 10.75 -6.66
CA PRO A 17 -0.32 9.61 -6.13
C PRO A 17 -0.54 9.49 -4.62
N ALA A 18 -0.91 8.30 -4.17
CA ALA A 18 -1.00 7.99 -2.76
C ALA A 18 0.42 7.89 -2.19
N HIS A 19 0.86 8.92 -1.47
CA HIS A 19 2.13 8.88 -0.74
C HIS A 19 1.96 8.10 0.55
N ALA A 20 2.67 6.98 0.66
CA ALA A 20 2.87 6.32 1.93
C ALA A 20 3.79 7.19 2.82
N LYS A 21 3.53 7.20 4.12
CA LYS A 21 4.44 7.84 5.09
C LYS A 21 5.78 7.11 5.07
N ASP A 22 6.87 7.85 5.24
CA ASP A 22 8.20 7.25 5.41
C ASP A 22 8.20 6.22 6.55
N PRO A 23 8.93 5.12 6.38
CA PRO A 23 9.03 4.12 7.43
C PRO A 23 9.70 4.74 8.68
N PRO A 24 9.39 4.25 9.89
CA PRO A 24 10.04 4.74 11.10
C PRO A 24 11.55 4.59 11.04
N ARG A 25 12.28 5.39 11.82
CA ARG A 25 13.75 5.30 11.89
C ARG A 25 14.18 3.86 12.20
N GLY A 26 15.11 3.34 11.41
CA GLY A 26 15.66 1.98 11.57
C GLY A 26 14.88 0.89 10.84
N PHE A 27 13.75 1.21 10.21
CA PHE A 27 13.05 0.28 9.31
C PHE A 27 13.66 0.38 7.91
N VAL A 28 13.73 -0.77 7.25
CA VAL A 28 14.25 -0.93 5.89
C VAL A 28 13.34 -1.88 5.12
N GLU A 29 13.28 -1.71 3.80
CA GLU A 29 12.60 -2.65 2.92
C GLU A 29 13.56 -3.80 2.60
N ALA A 30 13.27 -5.00 3.09
CA ALA A 30 14.20 -6.14 3.06
C ALA A 30 14.67 -6.49 1.63
N LYS A 31 13.78 -6.35 0.63
CA LYS A 31 14.11 -6.58 -0.78
C LYS A 31 15.15 -5.63 -1.35
N THR A 32 15.37 -4.46 -0.73
CA THR A 32 16.45 -3.55 -1.15
C THR A 32 17.83 -4.07 -0.75
N LEU A 33 17.89 -4.93 0.27
CA LEU A 33 19.12 -5.58 0.75
C LEU A 33 19.31 -6.96 0.14
N ILE A 34 18.21 -7.70 -0.06
CA ILE A 34 18.18 -9.06 -0.62
C ILE A 34 17.20 -9.08 -1.79
N PRO A 35 17.64 -8.74 -3.02
CA PRO A 35 16.76 -8.58 -4.17
C PRO A 35 15.96 -9.83 -4.55
N ASP A 36 16.50 -11.02 -4.27
CA ASP A 36 15.91 -12.33 -4.54
C ASP A 36 15.06 -12.88 -3.39
N LEU A 37 14.86 -12.09 -2.31
CA LEU A 37 14.03 -12.50 -1.18
C LEU A 37 12.60 -12.83 -1.63
N VAL A 38 12.18 -14.08 -1.39
CA VAL A 38 10.80 -14.52 -1.56
C VAL A 38 10.02 -14.25 -0.28
N VAL A 39 8.89 -13.55 -0.37
CA VAL A 39 8.06 -13.15 0.77
C VAL A 39 6.66 -13.75 0.65
N GLU A 40 6.25 -14.57 1.61
CA GLU A 40 4.86 -15.02 1.79
C GLU A 40 4.23 -14.30 3.00
N MET A 41 3.68 -13.10 2.78
CA MET A 41 3.05 -12.31 3.84
C MET A 41 1.61 -12.77 4.12
N ARG A 42 1.46 -13.89 4.84
CA ARG A 42 0.14 -14.51 5.12
C ARG A 42 -0.84 -13.57 5.83
N TYR A 43 -0.34 -12.67 6.66
CA TYR A 43 -1.14 -11.69 7.39
C TYR A 43 -1.78 -10.62 6.50
N ALA A 44 -1.28 -10.42 5.27
CA ALA A 44 -1.89 -9.52 4.29
C ALA A 44 -3.08 -10.16 3.54
N THR A 45 -3.42 -11.42 3.81
CA THR A 45 -4.45 -12.17 3.07
C THR A 45 -5.39 -12.91 4.02
N ALA A 46 -6.43 -13.57 3.50
CA ALA A 46 -7.26 -14.50 4.28
C ALA A 46 -6.56 -15.84 4.58
N ARG A 47 -5.42 -16.14 3.94
CA ARG A 47 -4.66 -17.40 4.12
C ARG A 47 -3.80 -17.35 5.38
N ASN A 48 -4.41 -17.09 6.52
CA ASN A 48 -3.78 -17.12 7.84
C ASN A 48 -4.72 -17.77 8.86
N PHE A 49 -4.30 -17.85 10.12
CA PHE A 49 -5.03 -18.56 11.17
C PHE A 49 -6.40 -17.95 11.53
N ILE A 50 -6.63 -16.65 11.27
CA ILE A 50 -7.92 -15.99 11.53
C ILE A 50 -8.84 -15.92 10.31
N GLY A 51 -8.39 -16.42 9.14
CA GLY A 51 -9.21 -16.44 7.93
C GLY A 51 -9.49 -15.07 7.29
N ARG A 52 -8.78 -14.01 7.71
CA ARG A 52 -8.95 -12.64 7.19
C ARG A 52 -7.64 -11.82 7.30
N PRO A 53 -7.44 -10.77 6.49
CA PRO A 53 -6.27 -9.89 6.62
C PRO A 53 -6.17 -9.27 8.02
N ILE A 54 -4.96 -9.22 8.56
CA ILE A 54 -4.68 -8.60 9.86
C ILE A 54 -4.53 -7.08 9.68
N PRO A 55 -5.22 -6.25 10.48
CA PRO A 55 -5.03 -4.80 10.46
C PRO A 55 -3.55 -4.40 10.62
N GLY A 56 -3.09 -3.49 9.78
CA GLY A 56 -1.67 -3.07 9.71
C GLY A 56 -0.84 -3.78 8.63
N TYR A 57 -1.28 -4.95 8.14
CA TYR A 57 -0.61 -5.68 7.05
C TYR A 57 -1.29 -5.41 5.71
N ALA A 58 -1.14 -4.20 5.18
CA ALA A 58 -1.81 -3.76 3.96
C ALA A 58 -1.18 -4.28 2.65
N ALA A 59 0.08 -4.73 2.69
CA ALA A 59 0.82 -5.17 1.51
C ALA A 59 1.80 -6.31 1.87
N PRO A 60 2.17 -7.17 0.91
CA PRO A 60 3.13 -8.24 1.13
C PRO A 60 4.58 -7.74 1.09
N ARG A 61 4.94 -6.86 2.04
CA ARG A 61 6.26 -6.22 2.15
C ARG A 61 6.87 -6.47 3.53
N CYS A 62 8.19 -6.55 3.59
CA CYS A 62 9.01 -6.79 4.77
C CYS A 62 10.11 -5.75 4.82
#